data_AF-A0A524LAI6-F1
#
_entry.id   AF-A0A524LAI6-F1
#
_cell.length_a   1.000
_cell.length_b   1.000
_cell.length_c   1.000
_cell.angle_alpha   90.00
_cell.angle_beta   90.00
_cell.angle_gamma   90.00
#
_symmetry.space_group_name_H-M   'P 1'
#
loop_
_entity.id
_entity.type
_entity.pdbx_description
1 polymer ?
#
loop_
_entity_poly.entity_id
_entity_poly.type
_entity_poly.pdbx_seq_one_letter_code
_entity_poly.pdbx_strand_id
1 'polypeptide(L)'
;MGFLGQTAGMLNRFGIITVLTVSFVALFFYGCEEKAKWYKGNLHTHTFWSDGNDFPEMVVDWYKVQGYDFLALSDHNILLDQEKWVTIGDRKDRLSALEKYKAKYDPAWIESKTVDGELMVRLKRLDEFKPLFDEPGKFLLVPSEEITDEVGDKEVHLNATNIQSLIKPQGGETVLQALQNNVNAVLAQREETGVPMIPHINHPNFGWSVTAEDIIAVENERFFEVYNGHPSVHNMGDERRPGTDRMWDIILTQRLSQGGQIMYGVATDDAHSYHEMK
;
A
#
# COMPACT_ATOMS: atom_id res chain seq x y z
N MET A 1 61.76 -6.30 -68.71
CA MET A 1 62.51 -7.58 -68.77
C MET A 1 62.21 -8.31 -67.47
N GLY A 2 61.57 -9.47 -67.39
CA GLY A 2 61.25 -10.45 -68.42
C GLY A 2 59.79 -10.94 -68.36
N PHE A 3 59.34 -11.37 -69.53
CA PHE A 3 58.18 -12.21 -69.79
C PHE A 3 58.45 -13.65 -69.37
N LEU A 4 57.36 -14.42 -69.20
CA LEU A 4 57.14 -15.87 -69.42
C LEU A 4 56.21 -16.37 -68.31
N GLY A 5 55.08 -17.02 -68.54
CA GLY A 5 54.44 -17.49 -69.76
C GLY A 5 53.12 -18.16 -69.34
N GLN A 6 52.10 -18.05 -70.19
CA GLN A 6 50.88 -18.83 -70.08
C GLN A 6 51.10 -20.24 -70.64
N THR A 7 50.62 -21.24 -69.91
CA THR A 7 50.19 -22.57 -70.38
C THR A 7 49.12 -23.04 -69.40
N ALA A 8 48.11 -23.85 -69.69
CA ALA A 8 47.44 -24.37 -70.87
C ALA A 8 46.20 -25.06 -70.25
N GLY A 9 45.05 -25.00 -70.91
CA GLY A 9 43.79 -25.47 -70.31
C GLY A 9 43.63 -26.99 -70.22
N MET A 10 42.59 -27.42 -69.51
CA MET A 10 41.75 -28.54 -69.95
C MET A 10 40.41 -28.55 -69.20
N LEU A 11 39.33 -28.67 -69.97
CA LEU A 11 37.98 -29.02 -69.51
C LEU A 11 37.96 -30.42 -68.89
N ASN A 12 37.15 -30.66 -67.86
CA ASN A 12 35.89 -31.43 -67.98
C ASN A 12 35.20 -31.67 -66.63
N ARG A 13 33.88 -31.44 -66.64
CA ARG A 13 32.77 -32.23 -66.05
C ARG A 13 32.91 -32.75 -64.60
N PHE A 14 31.97 -32.36 -63.74
CA PHE A 14 30.72 -33.08 -63.47
C PHE A 14 29.99 -32.34 -62.33
N GLY A 15 28.67 -32.14 -62.48
CA GLY A 15 27.85 -31.45 -61.50
C GLY A 15 27.67 -32.26 -60.21
N ILE A 16 27.66 -31.56 -59.08
CA ILE A 16 27.06 -32.02 -57.82
C ILE A 16 26.25 -30.85 -57.25
N ILE A 17 24.94 -30.94 -57.51
CA ILE A 17 23.83 -30.84 -56.56
C ILE A 17 24.02 -29.88 -55.36
N THR A 18 23.26 -28.79 -55.43
CA THR A 18 22.58 -28.03 -54.37
C THR A 18 22.50 -28.68 -52.99
N VAL A 19 23.00 -28.01 -51.94
CA VAL A 19 22.23 -27.70 -50.72
C VAL A 19 22.78 -26.40 -50.13
N LEU A 20 22.09 -25.28 -50.41
CA LEU A 20 22.18 -24.07 -49.57
C LEU A 20 21.50 -24.41 -48.25
N THR A 21 22.28 -24.77 -47.23
CA THR A 21 21.78 -24.84 -45.86
C THR A 21 21.49 -23.41 -45.39
N VAL A 22 20.26 -22.96 -45.65
CA VAL A 22 19.66 -21.86 -44.89
C VAL A 22 19.48 -22.41 -43.48
N SER A 23 20.42 -22.13 -42.59
CA SER A 23 20.22 -22.30 -41.16
C SER A 23 19.12 -21.33 -40.74
N PHE A 24 17.88 -21.80 -40.82
CA PHE A 24 16.76 -21.24 -40.07
C PHE A 24 17.10 -21.47 -38.59
N VAL A 25 17.83 -20.54 -38.00
CA VAL A 25 17.82 -20.38 -36.55
C VAL A 25 16.43 -19.83 -36.24
N ALA A 26 15.48 -20.76 -36.06
CA ALA A 26 14.29 -20.48 -35.29
C ALA A 26 14.78 -20.13 -33.88
N LEU A 27 15.09 -18.85 -33.66
CA LEU A 27 15.04 -18.27 -32.32
C LEU A 27 13.59 -18.45 -31.88
N PHE A 28 13.32 -19.60 -31.26
CA PHE A 28 12.21 -19.72 -30.34
C PHE A 28 12.48 -18.66 -29.27
N PHE A 29 11.84 -17.51 -29.43
CA PHE A 29 11.52 -16.66 -28.31
C PHE A 29 10.62 -17.52 -27.41
N TYR A 30 11.22 -18.33 -26.56
CA TYR A 30 10.62 -18.68 -25.28
C TYR A 30 10.58 -17.35 -24.51
N GLY A 31 9.59 -16.52 -24.84
CA GLY A 31 9.06 -15.58 -23.87
C GLY A 31 8.65 -16.46 -22.70
N CYS A 32 9.46 -16.45 -21.64
CA CYS A 32 8.95 -16.86 -20.36
C CYS A 32 7.84 -15.86 -20.08
N GLU A 33 6.60 -16.27 -20.31
CA GLU A 33 5.44 -15.58 -19.77
C GLU A 33 5.63 -15.64 -18.26
N GLU A 34 6.30 -14.62 -17.72
CA GLU A 34 6.50 -14.49 -16.29
C GLU A 34 5.10 -14.35 -15.70
N LYS A 35 4.57 -15.46 -15.18
CA LYS A 35 3.22 -15.50 -14.64
C LYS A 35 3.13 -14.39 -13.60
N ALA A 36 2.15 -13.50 -13.78
CA ALA A 36 1.88 -12.44 -12.83
C ALA A 36 1.81 -13.04 -11.41
N LYS A 37 2.71 -12.60 -10.54
CA LYS A 37 2.71 -13.00 -9.13
C LYS A 37 1.68 -12.13 -8.40
N TRP A 38 0.73 -12.80 -7.76
CA TRP A 38 -0.24 -12.14 -6.88
C TRP A 38 0.38 -11.92 -5.52
N TYR A 39 0.14 -10.75 -4.94
CA TYR A 39 0.54 -10.40 -3.58
C TYR A 39 -0.70 -10.04 -2.77
N LYS A 40 -0.83 -10.62 -1.58
CA LYS A 40 -1.85 -10.27 -0.60
C LYS A 40 -1.25 -9.25 0.34
N GLY A 41 -1.79 -8.04 0.41
CA GLY A 41 -1.34 -7.06 1.38
C GLY A 41 -2.47 -6.19 1.90
N ASN A 42 -2.20 -5.53 3.01
CA ASN A 42 -3.13 -4.57 3.59
C ASN A 42 -2.49 -3.19 3.62
N LEU A 43 -3.22 -2.18 3.16
CA LEU A 43 -2.71 -0.80 3.05
C LEU A 43 -3.26 0.12 4.15
N HIS A 44 -4.16 -0.37 4.99
CA HIS A 44 -4.86 0.43 5.99
C HIS A 44 -5.01 -0.37 7.30
N THR A 45 -4.27 0.03 8.33
CA THR A 45 -4.15 -0.69 9.61
C THR A 45 -3.67 0.23 10.71
N HIS A 46 -4.25 0.11 11.92
CA HIS A 46 -3.97 0.97 13.06
C HIS A 46 -3.41 0.20 14.25
N THR A 47 -2.60 0.86 15.07
CA THR A 47 -1.90 0.30 16.22
C THR A 47 -2.06 1.22 17.43
N PHE A 48 -1.36 0.95 18.54
CA PHE A 48 -1.27 1.91 19.65
C PHE A 48 -0.61 3.25 19.28
N TRP A 49 -0.09 3.41 18.07
CA TRP A 49 0.45 4.68 17.61
C TRP A 49 -0.63 5.71 17.26
N SER A 50 -1.85 5.28 16.91
CA SER A 50 -3.06 6.11 16.90
C SER A 50 -4.09 5.58 17.91
N ASP A 51 -5.07 4.83 17.42
CA ASP A 51 -6.30 4.45 18.08
C ASP A 51 -6.63 2.95 17.93
N GLY A 52 -5.72 2.18 17.30
CA GLY A 52 -5.71 0.73 17.39
C GLY A 52 -5.43 0.23 18.82
N ASN A 53 -5.67 -1.06 19.05
CA ASN A 53 -5.63 -1.64 20.39
C ASN A 53 -4.53 -2.67 20.68
N ASP A 54 -3.47 -2.72 19.86
CA ASP A 54 -2.31 -3.58 20.10
C ASP A 54 -0.97 -2.91 19.71
N PHE A 55 0.14 -3.47 20.18
CA PHE A 55 1.49 -3.02 19.87
C PHE A 55 1.80 -3.25 18.38
N PRO A 56 2.51 -2.34 17.69
CA PRO A 56 2.70 -2.44 16.25
C PRO A 56 3.37 -3.75 15.84
N GLU A 57 4.32 -4.27 16.62
CA GLU A 57 4.99 -5.53 16.32
C GLU A 57 4.10 -6.76 16.53
N MET A 58 3.09 -6.67 17.39
CA MET A 58 2.08 -7.72 17.55
C MET A 58 1.14 -7.74 16.35
N VAL A 59 0.74 -6.56 15.88
CA VAL A 59 -0.08 -6.38 14.67
C VAL A 59 0.66 -6.90 13.44
N VAL A 60 1.89 -6.46 13.19
CA VAL A 60 2.70 -6.90 12.05
C VAL A 60 2.88 -8.41 12.02
N ASP A 61 3.17 -9.02 13.17
CA ASP A 61 3.29 -10.46 13.27
C ASP A 61 2.01 -11.19 12.89
N TRP A 62 0.85 -10.69 13.34
CA TRP A 62 -0.42 -11.30 13.01
C TRP A 62 -0.62 -11.36 11.50
N TYR A 63 -0.44 -10.25 10.78
CA TYR A 63 -0.56 -10.22 9.32
C TYR A 63 0.45 -11.14 8.64
N LYS A 64 1.71 -11.13 9.08
CA LYS A 64 2.74 -12.02 8.53
C LYS A 64 2.36 -13.51 8.74
N VAL A 65 1.86 -13.88 9.91
CA VAL A 65 1.40 -15.25 10.22
C VAL A 65 0.13 -15.62 9.44
N GLN A 66 -0.76 -14.66 9.15
CA GLN A 66 -1.94 -14.85 8.30
C GLN A 66 -1.62 -14.90 6.79
N GLY A 67 -0.34 -14.94 6.42
CA GLY A 67 0.11 -15.14 5.05
C GLY A 67 -0.07 -13.92 4.15
N TYR A 68 -0.04 -12.71 4.72
CA TYR A 68 0.12 -11.49 3.93
C TYR A 68 1.57 -11.37 3.45
N ASP A 69 1.76 -10.82 2.26
CA ASP A 69 3.05 -10.52 1.64
C ASP A 69 3.54 -9.10 1.97
N PHE A 70 2.64 -8.18 2.33
CA PHE A 70 3.01 -6.85 2.80
C PHE A 70 1.96 -6.24 3.72
N LEU A 71 2.40 -5.27 4.53
CA LEU A 71 1.55 -4.50 5.42
C LEU A 71 2.00 -3.03 5.43
N ALA A 72 1.06 -2.11 5.28
CA ALA A 72 1.27 -0.71 5.63
C ALA A 72 0.83 -0.47 7.07
N LEU A 73 1.66 0.21 7.86
CA LEU A 73 1.22 0.78 9.15
C LEU A 73 0.80 2.21 8.87
N SER A 74 -0.50 2.50 9.02
CA SER A 74 -1.12 3.75 8.58
C SER A 74 -1.82 4.47 9.72
N ASP A 75 -1.22 4.46 10.91
CA ASP A 75 -1.76 5.17 12.08
C ASP A 75 -2.07 6.65 11.75
N HIS A 76 -3.16 7.17 12.32
CA HIS A 76 -3.66 8.53 12.06
C HIS A 76 -2.62 9.63 12.30
N ASN A 77 -2.31 10.38 11.24
CA ASN A 77 -1.44 11.56 11.23
C ASN A 77 -0.11 11.38 12.00
N ILE A 78 0.46 10.18 11.95
CA ILE A 78 1.71 9.89 12.65
C ILE A 78 2.55 8.85 11.91
N LEU A 79 3.86 9.10 11.86
CA LEU A 79 4.85 8.08 11.52
C LEU A 79 5.41 7.46 12.79
N LEU A 80 5.75 6.19 12.69
CA LEU A 80 6.34 5.41 13.77
C LEU A 80 7.84 5.73 13.93
N ASP A 81 8.22 7.01 13.98
CA ASP A 81 9.63 7.47 13.91
C ASP A 81 10.05 8.36 15.09
N GLN A 82 9.16 8.59 16.06
CA GLN A 82 9.41 9.39 17.25
C GLN A 82 9.30 8.61 18.57
N GLU A 83 9.73 9.18 19.69
CA GLU A 83 9.50 8.54 20.99
C GLU A 83 8.02 8.66 21.38
N LYS A 84 7.35 7.53 21.59
CA LYS A 84 5.95 7.47 22.03
C LYS A 84 5.74 6.44 23.13
N TRP A 85 4.84 6.75 24.06
CA TRP A 85 4.45 5.89 25.17
C TRP A 85 2.93 5.72 25.18
N VAL A 86 2.46 4.49 25.38
CA VAL A 86 1.04 4.20 25.57
C VAL A 86 0.77 3.97 27.06
N THR A 87 -0.26 4.61 27.59
CA THR A 87 -0.77 4.33 28.94
C THR A 87 -1.56 3.03 28.93
N ILE A 88 -1.17 2.04 29.71
CA ILE A 88 -1.90 0.77 29.83
C ILE A 88 -3.12 0.94 30.73
N GLY A 89 -2.91 1.56 31.89
CA GLY A 89 -3.94 1.78 32.91
C GLY A 89 -4.69 0.51 33.32
N ASP A 90 -5.99 0.65 33.57
CA ASP A 90 -6.89 -0.43 33.98
C ASP A 90 -7.75 -0.98 32.83
N ARG A 91 -7.54 -0.51 31.60
CA ARG A 91 -8.34 -0.97 30.46
C ARG A 91 -8.04 -2.43 30.14
N LYS A 92 -9.10 -3.23 30.08
CA LYS A 92 -9.01 -4.69 29.85
C LYS A 92 -8.31 -5.06 28.54
N ASP A 93 -8.58 -4.31 27.47
CA ASP A 93 -7.97 -4.52 26.16
C ASP A 93 -6.46 -4.29 26.21
N ARG A 94 -6.00 -3.17 26.80
CA ARG A 94 -4.56 -2.85 26.94
C ARG A 94 -3.84 -3.79 27.89
N LEU A 95 -4.49 -4.22 28.97
CA LEU A 95 -3.95 -5.23 29.87
C LEU A 95 -3.74 -6.57 29.14
N SER A 96 -4.71 -6.99 28.33
CA SER A 96 -4.62 -8.19 27.48
C SER A 96 -3.50 -8.06 26.42
N ALA A 97 -3.40 -6.90 25.76
CA ALA A 97 -2.31 -6.60 24.83
C ALA A 97 -0.94 -6.75 25.52
N LEU A 98 -0.79 -6.13 26.70
CA LEU A 98 0.47 -6.18 27.45
C LEU A 98 0.82 -7.59 27.92
N GLU A 99 -0.16 -8.39 28.34
CA GLU A 99 0.07 -9.78 28.73
C GLU A 99 0.63 -10.59 27.57
N LYS A 100 0.00 -10.50 26.39
CA LYS A 100 0.47 -11.16 25.16
C LYS A 100 1.85 -10.66 24.73
N TYR A 101 2.07 -9.34 24.82
CA TYR A 101 3.35 -8.71 24.48
C TYR A 101 4.49 -9.22 25.37
N LYS A 102 4.26 -9.32 26.68
CA LYS A 102 5.20 -9.89 27.66
C LYS A 102 5.42 -11.40 27.48
N ALA A 103 4.43 -12.12 26.99
CA ALA A 103 4.58 -13.55 26.70
C ALA A 103 5.44 -13.81 25.46
N LYS A 104 5.46 -12.86 24.52
CA LYS A 104 6.15 -13.01 23.23
C LYS A 104 7.57 -12.46 23.21
N TYR A 105 7.81 -11.29 23.82
CA TYR A 105 9.08 -10.59 23.73
C TYR A 105 9.89 -10.70 25.04
N ASP A 106 11.21 -10.68 24.89
CA ASP A 106 12.13 -10.66 26.04
C ASP A 106 11.88 -9.42 26.92
N PRO A 107 11.94 -9.53 28.26
CA PRO A 107 11.77 -8.39 29.15
C PRO A 107 12.67 -7.18 28.83
N ALA A 108 13.88 -7.39 28.29
CA ALA A 108 14.77 -6.32 27.87
C ALA A 108 14.28 -5.54 26.65
N TRP A 109 13.40 -6.15 25.83
CA TRP A 109 12.73 -5.45 24.73
C TRP A 109 11.67 -4.46 25.25
N ILE A 110 11.02 -4.80 26.36
CA ILE A 110 9.84 -4.10 26.86
C ILE A 110 10.26 -2.98 27.83
N GLU A 111 10.24 -1.75 27.33
CA GLU A 111 10.49 -0.57 28.15
C GLU A 111 9.17 -0.07 28.76
N SER A 112 9.15 0.07 30.09
CA SER A 112 7.97 0.55 30.81
C SER A 112 8.36 1.49 31.94
N LYS A 113 7.44 2.38 32.30
CA LYS A 113 7.58 3.32 33.41
C LYS A 113 6.23 3.56 34.08
N THR A 114 6.23 4.01 35.33
CA THR A 114 5.03 4.48 36.01
C THR A 114 5.06 6.00 36.10
N VAL A 115 4.00 6.66 35.63
CA VAL A 115 3.81 8.11 35.71
C VAL A 115 2.47 8.36 36.38
N ASP A 116 2.44 9.08 37.50
CA ASP A 116 1.22 9.38 38.27
C ASP A 116 0.37 8.14 38.64
N GLY A 117 1.03 7.02 38.89
CA GLY A 117 0.38 5.74 39.23
C GLY A 117 -0.05 4.90 38.02
N GLU A 118 0.05 5.44 36.81
CA GLU A 118 -0.31 4.77 35.57
C GLU A 118 0.89 4.06 34.94
N LEU A 119 0.72 2.77 34.61
CA LEU A 119 1.73 2.03 33.85
C LEU A 119 1.74 2.51 32.40
N MET A 120 2.89 2.95 31.92
CA MET A 120 3.14 3.28 30.52
C MET A 120 4.15 2.32 29.92
N VAL A 121 3.97 1.98 28.65
CA VAL A 121 4.90 1.14 27.87
C VAL A 121 5.34 1.92 26.64
N ARG A 122 6.64 1.91 26.34
CA ARG A 122 7.18 2.58 25.16
C ARG A 122 6.75 1.81 23.91
N LEU A 123 6.26 2.52 22.92
CA LEU A 123 6.03 1.96 21.60
C LEU A 123 7.34 1.98 20.82
N LYS A 124 7.71 0.85 20.21
CA LYS A 124 8.90 0.80 19.35
C LYS A 124 8.63 1.54 18.06
N ARG A 125 9.64 2.27 17.60
CA ARG A 125 9.67 2.90 16.29
C ARG A 125 9.86 1.85 15.21
N LEU A 126 9.43 2.18 13.99
CA LEU A 126 9.52 1.32 12.82
C LEU A 126 10.96 0.83 12.57
N ASP A 127 11.97 1.70 12.71
CA ASP A 127 13.38 1.33 12.52
C ASP A 127 13.86 0.24 13.50
N GLU A 128 13.26 0.17 14.69
CA GLU A 128 13.63 -0.79 15.73
C GLU A 128 13.11 -2.19 15.44
N PHE A 129 11.87 -2.33 14.96
CA PHE A 129 11.22 -3.63 14.79
C PHE A 129 11.10 -4.10 13.35
N LYS A 130 11.14 -3.21 12.35
CA LYS A 130 11.08 -3.59 10.93
C LYS A 130 12.09 -4.68 10.54
N PRO A 131 13.36 -4.66 11.02
CA PRO A 131 14.32 -5.74 10.73
C PRO A 131 13.93 -7.13 11.27
N LEU A 132 13.00 -7.22 12.23
CA LEU A 132 12.48 -8.50 12.72
C LEU A 132 11.49 -9.15 11.74
N PHE A 133 10.85 -8.35 10.88
CA PHE A 133 9.75 -8.81 10.03
C PHE A 133 10.07 -8.77 8.55
N ASP A 134 10.78 -7.75 8.08
CA ASP A 134 11.16 -7.61 6.68
C ASP A 134 11.92 -8.85 6.20
N GLU A 135 11.42 -9.44 5.11
CA GLU A 135 12.00 -10.64 4.55
C GLU A 135 11.92 -10.56 3.02
N PRO A 136 13.06 -10.34 2.34
CA PRO A 136 13.09 -10.17 0.88
C PRO A 136 12.35 -11.29 0.14
N GLY A 137 11.37 -10.90 -0.68
CA GLY A 137 10.55 -11.81 -1.46
C GLY A 137 9.43 -12.52 -0.71
N LYS A 138 9.27 -12.28 0.61
CA LYS A 138 8.24 -12.89 1.45
C LYS A 138 7.36 -11.91 2.24
N PHE A 139 7.96 -10.87 2.85
CA PHE A 139 7.19 -9.91 3.64
C PHE A 139 7.81 -8.51 3.58
N LEU A 140 7.00 -7.50 3.25
CA LEU A 140 7.41 -6.10 3.24
C LEU A 140 6.56 -5.27 4.20
N LEU A 141 7.21 -4.60 5.15
CA LEU A 141 6.56 -3.58 5.96
C LEU A 141 6.70 -2.20 5.31
N VAL A 142 5.62 -1.45 5.14
CA VAL A 142 5.62 -0.17 4.39
C VAL A 142 5.31 0.99 5.33
N PRO A 143 6.22 1.98 5.50
CA PRO A 143 5.93 3.18 6.28
C PRO A 143 4.80 3.96 5.61
N SER A 144 3.72 4.22 6.33
CA SER A 144 2.54 4.91 5.81
C SER A 144 1.90 5.76 6.90
N GLU A 145 0.90 6.55 6.55
CA GLU A 145 -0.01 7.19 7.50
C GLU A 145 -1.42 7.25 6.89
N GLU A 146 -2.43 7.35 7.75
CA GLU A 146 -3.74 7.86 7.37
C GLU A 146 -3.78 9.36 7.63
N ILE A 147 -3.91 10.14 6.56
CA ILE A 147 -4.15 11.58 6.65
C ILE A 147 -5.63 11.76 6.99
N THR A 148 -5.92 11.97 8.28
CA THR A 148 -7.25 12.36 8.78
C THR A 148 -7.40 13.87 8.73
N ASP A 149 -8.27 14.34 7.85
CA ASP A 149 -8.59 15.75 7.66
C ASP A 149 -10.05 16.04 8.03
N GLU A 150 -10.39 17.31 8.26
CA GLU A 150 -11.73 17.72 8.66
C GLU A 150 -12.25 18.84 7.76
N VAL A 151 -13.46 18.66 7.22
CA VAL A 151 -14.18 19.69 6.47
C VAL A 151 -15.57 19.87 7.07
N GLY A 152 -15.73 20.89 7.91
CA GLY A 152 -16.97 21.13 8.63
C GLY A 152 -17.20 20.04 9.68
N ASP A 153 -18.27 19.25 9.51
CA ASP A 153 -18.63 18.11 10.36
C ASP A 153 -18.21 16.75 9.77
N LYS A 154 -17.46 16.75 8.67
CA LYS A 154 -17.03 15.55 7.96
C LYS A 154 -15.55 15.28 8.15
N GLU A 155 -15.23 14.03 8.47
CA GLU A 155 -13.88 13.50 8.43
C GLU A 155 -13.56 12.97 7.03
N VAL A 156 -12.43 13.42 6.47
CA VAL A 156 -11.96 13.09 5.13
C VAL A 156 -10.63 12.36 5.27
N HIS A 157 -10.61 11.11 4.80
CA HIS A 157 -9.52 10.19 5.05
C HIS A 157 -8.79 9.80 3.76
N LEU A 158 -7.46 9.86 3.80
CA LEU A 158 -6.59 9.46 2.70
C LEU A 158 -5.33 8.78 3.23
N ASN A 159 -5.09 7.55 2.83
CA ASN A 159 -3.83 6.89 3.15
C ASN A 159 -2.72 7.32 2.21
N ALA A 160 -1.56 7.62 2.79
CA ALA A 160 -0.32 7.91 2.08
C ALA A 160 0.67 6.77 2.29
N THR A 161 0.81 5.90 1.29
CA THR A 161 1.66 4.71 1.36
C THR A 161 3.09 4.99 0.93
N ASN A 162 4.06 4.46 1.67
CA ASN A 162 5.51 4.55 1.43
C ASN A 162 6.09 5.98 1.52
N ILE A 163 5.48 6.82 2.36
CA ILE A 163 5.94 8.19 2.60
C ILE A 163 7.28 8.22 3.33
N GLN A 164 8.06 9.28 3.09
CA GLN A 164 9.38 9.49 3.68
C GLN A 164 9.38 10.46 4.86
N SER A 165 8.36 11.32 4.95
CA SER A 165 8.12 12.21 6.08
C SER A 165 6.63 12.42 6.27
N LEU A 166 6.23 12.79 7.48
CA LEU A 166 4.84 13.02 7.84
C LEU A 166 4.22 14.13 6.99
N ILE A 167 3.04 13.87 6.44
CA ILE A 167 2.20 14.83 5.72
C ILE A 167 1.01 15.16 6.61
N LYS A 168 1.02 16.39 7.14
CA LYS A 168 -0.13 16.88 7.93
C LYS A 168 -1.37 17.03 7.02
N PRO A 169 -2.59 16.99 7.59
CA PRO A 169 -3.80 17.36 6.86
C PRO A 169 -3.67 18.74 6.23
N GLN A 170 -3.99 18.85 4.94
CA GLN A 170 -3.82 20.10 4.18
C GLN A 170 -5.06 20.99 4.22
N GLY A 171 -6.21 20.45 4.63
CA GLY A 171 -7.48 21.15 4.71
C GLY A 171 -8.04 21.57 3.35
N GLY A 172 -9.20 22.23 3.38
CA GLY A 172 -9.89 22.75 2.22
C GLY A 172 -11.26 23.31 2.60
N GLU A 173 -11.86 24.14 1.75
CA GLU A 173 -13.22 24.66 1.99
C GLU A 173 -14.30 23.59 1.70
N THR A 174 -13.95 22.58 0.91
CA THR A 174 -14.84 21.47 0.53
C THR A 174 -14.12 20.13 0.64
N VAL A 175 -14.88 19.03 0.70
CA VAL A 175 -14.34 17.66 0.72
C VAL A 175 -13.42 17.41 -0.48
N LEU A 176 -13.86 17.80 -1.68
CA LEU A 176 -13.02 17.75 -2.88
C LEU A 176 -11.71 18.51 -2.72
N GLN A 177 -11.73 19.73 -2.18
CA GLN A 177 -10.50 20.51 -1.99
C GLN A 177 -9.56 19.85 -0.98
N ALA A 178 -10.07 19.36 0.15
CA ALA A 178 -9.26 18.65 1.14
C ALA A 178 -8.63 17.39 0.54
N LEU A 179 -9.41 16.56 -0.15
CA LEU A 179 -8.90 15.39 -0.87
C LEU A 179 -7.83 15.76 -1.88
N GLN A 180 -8.08 16.75 -2.74
CA GLN A 180 -7.12 17.18 -3.76
C GLN A 180 -5.83 17.71 -3.13
N ASN A 181 -5.92 18.48 -2.07
CA ASN A 181 -4.75 19.04 -1.38
C ASN A 181 -3.92 17.92 -0.73
N ASN A 182 -4.55 16.95 -0.09
CA ASN A 182 -3.87 15.79 0.51
C ASN A 182 -3.23 14.89 -0.57
N VAL A 183 -3.91 14.61 -1.69
CA VAL A 183 -3.33 13.91 -2.84
C VAL A 183 -2.11 14.66 -3.38
N ASN A 184 -2.23 15.97 -3.57
CA ASN A 184 -1.13 16.81 -4.07
C ASN A 184 0.07 16.78 -3.13
N ALA A 185 -0.13 16.76 -1.81
CA ALA A 185 0.97 16.67 -0.85
C ALA A 185 1.72 15.33 -0.96
N VAL A 186 1.01 14.21 -1.12
CA VAL A 186 1.65 12.90 -1.35
C VAL A 186 2.42 12.88 -2.66
N LEU A 187 1.83 13.42 -3.74
CA LEU A 187 2.47 13.48 -5.05
C LEU A 187 3.69 14.42 -5.06
N ALA A 188 3.63 15.54 -4.35
CA ALA A 188 4.75 16.46 -4.20
C ALA A 188 5.93 15.77 -3.49
N GLN A 189 5.68 15.04 -2.41
CA GLN A 189 6.73 14.27 -1.73
C GLN A 189 7.29 13.16 -2.63
N ARG A 190 6.43 12.49 -3.43
CA ARG A 190 6.85 11.50 -4.43
C ARG A 190 7.79 12.11 -5.45
N GLU A 191 7.48 13.29 -5.98
CA GLU A 191 8.28 14.00 -6.96
C GLU A 191 9.62 14.47 -6.36
N GLU A 192 9.58 15.07 -5.16
CA GLU A 192 10.78 15.58 -4.47
C GLU A 192 11.78 14.48 -4.14
N THR A 193 11.29 13.33 -3.67
CA THR A 193 12.14 12.22 -3.20
C THR A 193 12.52 11.25 -4.32
N GLY A 194 11.73 11.19 -5.40
CA GLY A 194 11.82 10.14 -6.42
C GLY A 194 11.42 8.74 -5.91
N VAL A 195 10.93 8.63 -4.68
CA VAL A 195 10.47 7.36 -4.08
C VAL A 195 9.02 7.11 -4.50
N PRO A 196 8.68 5.90 -5.00
CA PRO A 196 7.28 5.57 -5.28
C PRO A 196 6.44 5.68 -4.01
N MET A 197 5.37 6.47 -4.07
CA MET A 197 4.37 6.61 -3.01
C MET A 197 3.01 6.35 -3.60
N ILE A 198 2.00 5.96 -2.84
CA ILE A 198 0.64 5.77 -3.37
C ILE A 198 -0.34 6.47 -2.42
N PRO A 199 -1.00 7.55 -2.84
CA PRO A 199 -2.21 7.99 -2.18
C PRO A 199 -3.36 7.00 -2.51
N HIS A 200 -4.29 6.81 -1.59
CA HIS A 200 -5.60 6.23 -1.89
C HIS A 200 -6.68 6.83 -0.99
N ILE A 201 -7.87 7.05 -1.55
CA ILE A 201 -9.01 7.62 -0.82
C ILE A 201 -9.64 6.53 0.05
N ASN A 202 -9.76 6.79 1.35
CA ASN A 202 -10.27 5.82 2.28
C ASN A 202 -11.80 5.87 2.37
N HIS A 203 -12.39 4.72 2.68
CA HIS A 203 -13.76 4.47 3.13
C HIS A 203 -14.76 5.61 2.91
N PRO A 204 -15.16 5.92 1.66
CA PRO A 204 -15.88 7.17 1.35
C PRO A 204 -17.26 7.27 2.04
N ASN A 205 -17.85 6.12 2.38
CA ASN A 205 -19.13 6.03 3.08
C ASN A 205 -19.00 6.09 4.62
N PHE A 206 -17.80 6.21 5.19
CA PHE A 206 -17.63 6.49 6.61
C PHE A 206 -18.15 7.90 6.93
N GLY A 207 -19.13 7.99 7.83
CA GLY A 207 -19.83 9.24 8.09
C GLY A 207 -20.52 9.86 6.87
N TRP A 208 -20.56 9.15 5.73
CA TRP A 208 -21.00 9.65 4.43
C TRP A 208 -20.23 10.91 3.98
N SER A 209 -18.93 10.95 4.27
CA SER A 209 -18.10 12.12 4.09
C SER A 209 -17.83 12.41 2.62
N VAL A 210 -17.50 11.40 1.82
CA VAL A 210 -17.04 11.54 0.42
C VAL A 210 -18.07 10.96 -0.56
N THR A 211 -18.38 11.72 -1.61
CA THR A 211 -19.30 11.28 -2.69
C THR A 211 -18.57 10.74 -3.91
N ALA A 212 -19.30 10.07 -4.81
CA ALA A 212 -18.76 9.65 -6.10
C ALA A 212 -18.29 10.86 -6.91
N GLU A 213 -19.04 11.95 -6.87
CA GLU A 213 -18.77 13.22 -7.55
C GLU A 213 -17.48 13.86 -7.05
N ASP A 214 -17.23 13.85 -5.74
CA ASP A 214 -15.96 14.29 -5.17
C ASP A 214 -14.81 13.47 -5.76
N ILE A 215 -14.89 12.12 -5.69
CA ILE A 215 -13.83 11.23 -6.19
C ILE A 215 -13.61 11.39 -7.70
N ILE A 216 -14.67 11.53 -8.50
CA ILE A 216 -14.57 11.76 -9.95
C ILE A 216 -13.69 12.98 -10.25
N ALA A 217 -13.87 14.05 -9.47
CA ALA A 217 -13.20 15.33 -9.68
C ALA A 217 -11.76 15.40 -9.15
N VAL A 218 -11.34 14.48 -8.27
CA VAL A 218 -9.95 14.43 -7.78
C VAL A 218 -9.01 14.02 -8.92
N GLU A 219 -8.05 14.88 -9.24
CA GLU A 219 -7.03 14.64 -10.25
C GLU A 219 -5.85 13.85 -9.69
N ASN A 220 -5.23 13.02 -10.56
CA ASN A 220 -4.03 12.24 -10.28
C ASN A 220 -4.14 11.17 -9.18
N GLU A 221 -5.34 10.98 -8.61
CA GLU A 221 -5.69 9.82 -7.79
C GLU A 221 -6.29 8.69 -8.64
N ARG A 222 -5.86 7.46 -8.38
CA ARG A 222 -6.24 6.25 -9.10
C ARG A 222 -6.64 5.08 -8.19
N PHE A 223 -6.71 5.28 -6.88
CA PHE A 223 -7.05 4.27 -5.90
C PHE A 223 -8.07 4.82 -4.89
N PHE A 224 -9.07 4.01 -4.58
CA PHE A 224 -9.99 4.27 -3.47
C PHE A 224 -10.43 2.96 -2.84
N GLU A 225 -10.89 2.99 -1.60
CA GLU A 225 -11.42 1.82 -0.92
C GLU A 225 -12.82 1.47 -1.45
N VAL A 226 -12.88 0.40 -2.24
CA VAL A 226 -14.15 -0.22 -2.68
C VAL A 226 -14.73 -1.13 -1.59
N TYR A 227 -13.93 -1.48 -0.59
CA TYR A 227 -14.36 -2.15 0.62
C TYR A 227 -13.43 -1.78 1.77
N ASN A 228 -14.01 -1.52 2.93
CA ASN A 228 -13.29 -1.29 4.17
C ASN A 228 -13.92 -2.11 5.31
N GLY A 229 -13.08 -2.82 6.08
CA GLY A 229 -13.53 -3.73 7.15
C GLY A 229 -13.97 -3.05 8.45
N HIS A 230 -13.74 -1.75 8.61
CA HIS A 230 -14.13 -1.01 9.80
C HIS A 230 -15.67 -1.02 9.96
N PRO A 231 -16.19 -1.42 11.15
CA PRO A 231 -17.61 -1.76 11.32
C PRO A 231 -18.58 -0.58 11.15
N SER A 232 -18.08 0.65 11.26
CA SER A 232 -18.87 1.86 11.06
C SER A 232 -18.96 2.30 9.60
N VAL A 233 -18.23 1.66 8.68
CA VAL A 233 -18.26 2.02 7.26
C VAL A 233 -19.51 1.44 6.60
N HIS A 234 -20.30 2.30 5.97
CA HIS A 234 -21.51 1.90 5.27
C HIS A 234 -21.21 1.37 3.85
N ASN A 235 -20.45 0.28 3.76
CA ASN A 235 -20.01 -0.30 2.47
C ASN A 235 -21.18 -0.57 1.51
N MET A 236 -22.33 -1.03 2.02
CA MET A 236 -23.52 -1.38 1.22
C MET A 236 -24.37 -0.16 0.81
N GLY A 237 -24.05 1.04 1.28
CA GLY A 237 -24.87 2.23 1.06
C GLY A 237 -26.23 2.16 1.78
N ASP A 238 -27.19 2.95 1.31
CA ASP A 238 -28.57 2.95 1.78
C ASP A 238 -29.57 3.33 0.66
N GLU A 239 -30.83 3.62 1.00
CA GLU A 239 -31.86 3.99 0.02
C GLU A 239 -31.53 5.25 -0.80
N ARG A 240 -30.64 6.12 -0.30
CA ARG A 240 -30.33 7.42 -0.90
C ARG A 240 -28.89 7.51 -1.41
N ARG A 241 -28.00 6.64 -0.94
CA ARG A 241 -26.55 6.70 -1.17
C ARG A 241 -26.05 5.36 -1.69
N PRO A 242 -25.25 5.33 -2.76
CA PRO A 242 -24.77 4.08 -3.33
C PRO A 242 -23.85 3.33 -2.35
N GLY A 243 -23.86 2.00 -2.44
CA GLY A 243 -22.75 1.19 -1.93
C GLY A 243 -21.45 1.54 -2.63
N THR A 244 -20.33 1.22 -2.00
CA THR A 244 -18.97 1.51 -2.49
C THR A 244 -18.66 0.78 -3.80
N ASP A 245 -19.22 -0.42 -4.00
CA ASP A 245 -19.18 -1.17 -5.27
C ASP A 245 -19.88 -0.40 -6.41
N ARG A 246 -21.11 0.07 -6.16
CA ARG A 246 -21.86 0.89 -7.12
C ARG A 246 -21.21 2.26 -7.34
N MET A 247 -20.62 2.84 -6.29
CA MET A 247 -19.84 4.06 -6.38
C MET A 247 -18.67 3.87 -7.36
N TRP A 248 -18.00 2.71 -7.31
CA TRP A 248 -16.94 2.37 -8.27
C TRP A 248 -17.42 2.39 -9.72
N ASP A 249 -18.57 1.77 -10.00
CA ASP A 249 -19.17 1.75 -11.34
C ASP A 249 -19.48 3.17 -11.84
N ILE A 250 -20.01 4.03 -10.97
CA ILE A 250 -20.30 5.44 -11.27
C ILE A 250 -18.99 6.18 -11.61
N ILE A 251 -17.96 6.04 -10.77
CA ILE A 251 -16.65 6.69 -10.97
C ILE A 251 -16.02 6.24 -12.29
N LEU A 252 -15.98 4.93 -12.53
CA LEU A 252 -15.39 4.36 -13.74
C LEU A 252 -16.15 4.81 -14.99
N THR A 253 -17.48 4.73 -14.98
CA THR A 253 -18.31 5.15 -16.12
C THR A 253 -18.04 6.61 -16.47
N GLN A 254 -18.06 7.49 -15.47
CA GLN A 254 -17.88 8.92 -15.69
C GLN A 254 -16.46 9.24 -16.17
N ARG A 255 -15.41 8.76 -15.47
CA ARG A 255 -14.01 9.03 -15.86
C ARG A 255 -13.70 8.48 -17.24
N LEU A 256 -14.04 7.22 -17.53
CA LEU A 256 -13.68 6.58 -18.80
C LEU A 256 -14.44 7.15 -19.99
N SER A 257 -15.71 7.55 -19.82
CA SER A 257 -16.48 8.19 -20.90
C SER A 257 -15.90 9.55 -21.34
N GLN A 258 -15.09 10.18 -20.48
CA GLN A 258 -14.44 11.46 -20.72
C GLN A 258 -12.95 11.33 -21.07
N GLY A 259 -12.47 10.10 -21.29
CA GLY A 259 -11.05 9.85 -21.57
C GLY A 259 -10.13 9.98 -20.35
N GLY A 260 -10.68 9.96 -19.14
CA GLY A 260 -9.94 9.98 -17.88
C GLY A 260 -9.29 8.62 -17.55
N GLN A 261 -8.59 8.58 -16.42
CA GLN A 261 -7.85 7.40 -15.97
C GLN A 261 -8.74 6.39 -15.23
N ILE A 262 -8.38 5.11 -15.30
CA ILE A 262 -8.98 4.05 -14.49
C ILE A 262 -8.77 4.35 -13.01
N MET A 263 -9.86 4.26 -12.25
CA MET A 263 -9.87 4.17 -10.79
C MET A 263 -9.82 2.69 -10.39
N TYR A 264 -8.82 2.28 -9.63
CA TYR A 264 -8.70 0.94 -9.07
C TYR A 264 -9.35 0.87 -7.70
N GLY A 265 -10.08 -0.20 -7.42
CA GLY A 265 -10.58 -0.50 -6.08
C GLY A 265 -9.50 -1.16 -5.23
N VAL A 266 -9.34 -0.67 -4.00
CA VAL A 266 -8.57 -1.30 -2.92
C VAL A 266 -9.56 -1.86 -1.89
N ALA A 267 -9.26 -3.02 -1.33
CA ALA A 267 -10.02 -3.58 -0.22
C ALA A 267 -9.09 -3.70 0.99
N THR A 268 -9.48 -3.10 2.11
CA THR A 268 -8.69 -3.06 3.35
C THR A 268 -9.56 -3.48 4.52
N ASP A 269 -8.93 -3.86 5.64
CA ASP A 269 -9.69 -4.16 6.86
C ASP A 269 -9.82 -2.96 7.80
N ASP A 270 -8.92 -1.98 7.71
CA ASP A 270 -8.88 -0.82 8.60
C ASP A 270 -8.97 -1.25 10.07
N ALA A 271 -8.11 -2.23 10.39
CA ALA A 271 -8.16 -2.91 11.67
C ALA A 271 -7.70 -2.01 12.82
N HIS A 272 -8.55 -1.93 13.83
CA HIS A 272 -8.28 -1.28 15.12
C HIS A 272 -8.34 -2.25 16.30
N SER A 273 -8.92 -3.43 16.11
CA SER A 273 -9.26 -4.38 17.18
C SER A 273 -8.68 -5.78 16.93
N TYR A 274 -7.73 -6.19 17.77
CA TYR A 274 -6.96 -7.45 17.61
C TYR A 274 -7.21 -8.49 18.71
N HIS A 275 -8.19 -8.26 19.58
CA HIS A 275 -8.39 -9.07 20.78
C HIS A 275 -9.77 -9.70 20.89
N GLU A 276 -10.77 -9.06 20.31
CA GLU A 276 -12.14 -9.56 20.22
C GLU A 276 -12.50 -9.59 18.74
N MET A 277 -12.60 -10.78 18.15
CA MET A 277 -13.23 -10.91 16.83
C MET A 277 -14.73 -10.84 17.08
N LYS A 278 -15.34 -9.72 16.69
CA LYS A 278 -16.80 -9.56 16.71
C LYS A 278 -17.41 -10.13 15.44
#